data_AF-A0A354WZB6-F1
#
_entry.id   AF-A0A354WZB6-F1
#
_cell.length_a   1.000
_cell.length_b   1.000
_cell.length_c   1.000
_cell.angle_alpha   90.00
_cell.angle_beta   90.00
_cell.angle_gamma   90.00
#
_symmetry.space_group_name_H-M   'P 1'
#
loop_
_entity.id
_entity.type
_entity.pdbx_description
1 polymer ?
#
loop_
_entity_poly.entity_id
_entity_poly.type
_entity_poly.pdbx_seq_one_letter_code
_entity_poly.pdbx_strand_id
1 'polypeptide(L)'
;GMFDKLAGEYTFFKTQELNVRTLLITNMLYAMILPVIEIFVGAYIMRNTNNSSYVFTYQLSMYCGIVATSALNGLLIKKIKASLLYGFGIILSTVVLMAMMFFSFVG
;
A
#
# COMPACT_ATOMS: atom_id res chain seq x y z
N GLY A 1 9.43 -17.71 -25.23
CA GLY A 1 8.33 -16.71 -25.31
C GLY A 1 8.15 -15.99 -23.98
N MET A 2 7.26 -14.99 -23.92
CA MET A 2 6.95 -14.26 -22.67
C MET A 2 6.45 -15.22 -21.58
N PHE A 3 5.73 -16.28 -21.95
CA PHE A 3 5.28 -17.34 -21.06
C PHE A 3 6.42 -18.19 -20.47
N ASP A 4 7.48 -18.47 -21.22
CA ASP A 4 8.66 -19.20 -20.71
C ASP A 4 9.45 -18.35 -19.70
N LYS A 5 9.48 -17.03 -19.89
CA LYS A 5 10.07 -16.09 -18.92
C LYS A 5 9.28 -16.07 -17.61
N LEU A 6 7.96 -15.97 -17.69
CA LEU A 6 7.08 -16.00 -16.51
C LEU A 6 7.18 -17.35 -15.76
N ALA A 7 7.25 -18.47 -16.49
CA ALA A 7 7.45 -19.79 -15.89
C ALA A 7 8.83 -19.92 -15.22
N GLY A 8 9.88 -19.34 -15.83
CA GLY A 8 11.22 -19.27 -15.26
C GLY A 8 11.28 -18.43 -13.98
N GLU A 9 10.66 -17.24 -13.98
CA GLU A 9 10.57 -16.38 -12.79
C GLU A 9 9.75 -17.01 -11.67
N TYR A 10 8.66 -17.70 -11.99
CA TYR A 10 7.87 -18.44 -11.01
C TYR A 10 8.67 -19.60 -10.38
N THR A 11 9.49 -20.28 -11.17
CA THR A 11 10.38 -21.34 -10.67
C THR A 11 11.48 -20.76 -9.78
N PHE A 12 12.09 -19.64 -10.19
CA PHE A 12 13.05 -18.90 -9.37
C PHE A 12 12.45 -18.35 -8.07
N PHE A 13 11.19 -17.93 -8.10
CA PHE A 13 10.47 -17.51 -6.91
C PHE A 13 10.27 -18.66 -5.91
N LYS A 14 10.07 -19.89 -6.40
CA LYS A 14 9.94 -21.07 -5.54
C LYS A 14 11.24 -21.45 -4.82
N THR A 15 12.40 -21.12 -5.38
CA THR A 15 13.70 -21.43 -4.77
C THR A 15 14.13 -20.44 -3.69
N GLN A 16 13.39 -19.35 -3.48
CA GLN A 16 13.67 -18.35 -2.43
C GLN A 16 13.25 -18.85 -1.04
N GLU A 17 13.86 -18.29 0.00
CA GLU A 17 13.49 -18.57 1.40
C GLU A 17 12.04 -18.15 1.70
N LEU A 18 11.43 -18.83 2.68
CA LEU A 18 10.02 -18.60 3.07
C LEU A 18 9.74 -17.11 3.39
N ASN A 19 10.62 -16.44 4.13
CA ASN A 19 10.46 -15.03 4.48
C ASN A 19 10.43 -14.12 3.25
N VAL A 20 11.29 -14.37 2.27
CA VAL A 20 11.36 -13.58 1.02
C VAL A 20 10.11 -13.82 0.19
N ARG A 21 9.64 -15.08 0.12
CA ARG A 21 8.40 -15.42 -0.60
C ARG A 21 7.18 -14.77 0.03
N THR A 22 7.06 -14.81 1.36
CA THR A 22 5.97 -14.15 2.09
C THR A 22 5.99 -12.64 1.85
N LEU A 23 7.16 -11.98 1.97
CA LEU A 23 7.28 -10.54 1.74
C LEU A 23 6.86 -10.15 0.31
N LEU A 24 7.35 -10.87 -0.69
CA LEU A 24 7.01 -10.59 -2.09
C LEU A 24 5.52 -10.79 -2.38
N ILE A 25 4.90 -11.87 -1.86
CA ILE A 25 3.45 -12.10 -2.01
C ILE A 25 2.67 -10.97 -1.33
N THR A 26 3.02 -10.61 -0.10
CA THR A 26 2.34 -9.53 0.61
C THR A 26 2.50 -8.17 -0.09
N ASN A 27 3.67 -7.91 -0.68
CA ASN A 27 3.93 -6.69 -1.45
C ASN A 27 3.09 -6.67 -2.74
N MET A 28 3.01 -7.78 -3.47
CA MET A 28 2.16 -7.88 -4.66
C MET A 28 0.68 -7.69 -4.33
N LEU A 29 0.19 -8.26 -3.22
CA LEU A 29 -1.18 -8.03 -2.75
C LEU A 29 -1.40 -6.57 -2.37
N TYR A 30 -0.45 -5.95 -1.67
CA TYR A 30 -0.52 -4.53 -1.31
C TYR A 30 -0.55 -3.63 -2.56
N ALA A 31 0.29 -3.92 -3.56
CA ALA A 31 0.32 -3.21 -4.83
C ALA A 31 -0.98 -3.38 -5.64
N MET A 32 -1.69 -4.50 -5.49
CA MET A 32 -3.00 -4.72 -6.11
C MET A 32 -4.12 -3.94 -5.40
N ILE A 33 -4.01 -3.76 -4.09
CA ILE A 33 -4.99 -3.02 -3.29
C ILE A 33 -4.83 -1.50 -3.47
N LEU A 34 -3.60 -1.01 -3.71
CA LEU A 34 -3.30 0.41 -3.79
C LEU A 34 -4.20 1.19 -4.78
N PRO A 35 -4.40 0.77 -6.05
CA PRO A 35 -5.27 1.46 -7.00
C PRO A 35 -6.73 1.48 -6.57
N VAL A 36 -7.18 0.43 -5.88
CA VAL A 36 -8.54 0.33 -5.36
C VAL A 36 -8.76 1.43 -4.32
N ILE A 37 -7.83 1.60 -3.38
CA ILE A 37 -7.87 2.66 -2.36
C ILE A 37 -7.89 4.05 -3.03
N GLU A 38 -7.00 4.29 -4.01
CA GLU A 38 -6.91 5.58 -4.71
C GLU A 38 -8.23 5.98 -5.38
N ILE A 39 -8.89 5.05 -6.06
CA ILE A 39 -10.17 5.29 -6.72
C ILE A 39 -11.27 5.60 -5.69
N PHE A 40 -11.36 4.82 -4.61
CA PHE A 40 -12.40 5.02 -3.59
C PHE A 40 -12.24 6.35 -2.85
N VAL A 41 -11.01 6.72 -2.48
CA VAL A 41 -10.76 8.00 -1.81
C VAL A 41 -11.03 9.17 -2.75
N GLY A 42 -10.62 9.07 -4.02
CA GLY A 42 -10.92 10.08 -5.03
C GLY A 42 -12.42 10.30 -5.19
N ALA A 43 -13.19 9.21 -5.33
CA ALA A 43 -14.65 9.26 -5.41
C ALA A 43 -15.30 9.84 -4.14
N TYR A 44 -14.80 9.51 -2.95
CA TYR A 44 -15.29 10.05 -1.67
C TYR A 44 -15.12 11.57 -1.59
N ILE A 45 -13.91 12.07 -1.93
CA ILE A 45 -13.62 13.51 -1.92
C ILE A 45 -14.51 14.25 -2.93
N MET A 46 -14.69 13.69 -4.12
CA MET A 46 -15.57 14.29 -5.14
C MET A 46 -17.02 14.35 -4.68
N ARG A 47 -17.52 13.30 -4.02
CA ARG A 47 -18.90 13.26 -3.48
C ARG A 47 -19.11 14.29 -2.37
N ASN A 48 -18.17 14.40 -1.43
CA ASN A 48 -18.35 15.25 -0.25
C ASN A 48 -18.11 16.74 -0.52
N THR A 49 -17.21 17.06 -1.47
CA THR A 49 -16.77 18.45 -1.70
C THR A 49 -17.32 19.06 -3.00
N ASN A 50 -17.98 18.27 -3.86
CA ASN A 50 -18.50 18.68 -5.19
C ASN A 50 -17.48 19.40 -6.10
N ASN A 51 -16.17 19.29 -5.79
CA ASN A 51 -15.11 19.98 -6.50
C ASN A 51 -13.90 19.06 -6.69
N SER A 52 -13.53 18.84 -7.94
CA SER A 52 -12.45 17.92 -8.36
C SER A 52 -11.05 18.40 -7.95
N SER A 53 -10.87 19.71 -7.69
CA SER A 53 -9.56 20.27 -7.31
C SER A 53 -9.01 19.70 -6.00
N TYR A 54 -9.86 19.26 -5.07
CA TYR A 54 -9.42 18.67 -3.82
C TYR A 54 -8.80 17.28 -3.98
N VAL A 55 -9.15 16.55 -5.04
CA VAL A 55 -8.51 15.26 -5.37
C VAL A 55 -7.06 15.50 -5.76
N PHE A 56 -6.80 16.56 -6.54
CA PHE A 56 -5.45 16.93 -6.95
C PHE A 56 -4.57 17.32 -5.75
N THR A 57 -5.11 18.13 -4.83
CA THR A 57 -4.39 18.50 -3.59
C THR A 57 -4.11 17.28 -2.72
N TYR A 58 -5.10 16.38 -2.57
CA TYR A 58 -4.92 15.12 -1.83
C TYR A 58 -3.80 14.26 -2.45
N GLN A 59 -3.77 14.14 -3.77
CA GLN A 59 -2.77 13.34 -4.46
C GLN A 59 -1.35 13.91 -4.24
N LEU A 60 -1.19 15.23 -4.28
CA LEU A 60 0.09 15.88 -4.00
C LEU A 60 0.54 15.62 -2.55
N SER A 61 -0.37 15.79 -1.58
CA SER A 61 -0.07 15.52 -0.17
C SER A 61 0.26 14.04 0.09
N MET A 62 -0.42 13.11 -0.58
CA MET A 62 -0.12 11.69 -0.49
C MET A 62 1.31 11.40 -0.96
N TYR A 63 1.71 11.90 -2.14
CA TYR A 63 3.05 11.65 -2.66
C TYR A 63 4.14 12.28 -1.77
N CYS A 64 3.91 13.48 -1.24
CA CYS A 64 4.81 14.05 -0.22
C CYS A 64 4.89 13.17 1.03
N GLY A 65 3.76 12.63 1.50
CA GLY A 65 3.69 11.70 2.61
C GLY A 65 4.47 10.41 2.34
N ILE A 66 4.41 9.85 1.13
CA ILE A 66 5.17 8.65 0.74
C ILE A 66 6.68 8.92 0.79
N VAL A 67 7.14 10.07 0.28
CA VAL A 67 8.57 10.46 0.33
C VAL A 67 9.03 10.66 1.77
N ALA A 68 8.22 11.33 2.60
CA ALA A 68 8.55 11.50 4.02
C ALA A 68 8.60 10.15 4.76
N THR A 69 7.64 9.27 4.48
CA THR A 69 7.55 7.95 5.12
C THR A 69 8.67 7.01 4.67
N SER A 70 9.14 7.11 3.43
CA SER A 70 10.30 6.32 2.96
C SER A 70 11.59 6.73 3.67
N ALA A 71 11.80 8.03 3.91
CA ALA A 71 12.92 8.53 4.70
C ALA A 71 12.82 8.05 6.17
N LEU A 72 11.64 8.13 6.78
CA LEU A 72 11.39 7.61 8.13
C LEU A 72 11.63 6.09 8.20
N ASN A 73 11.16 5.34 7.21
CA ASN A 73 11.35 3.89 7.14
C ASN A 73 12.84 3.52 7.10
N GLY A 74 13.65 4.25 6.31
CA GLY A 74 15.10 4.08 6.28
C GLY A 74 15.78 4.35 7.64
N LEU A 75 15.27 5.30 8.41
CA LEU A 75 15.76 5.57 9.77
C LEU A 75 15.30 4.51 10.78
N LEU A 76 14.06 4.01 10.66
CA LEU A 76 13.48 3.04 11.60
C LEU A 76 14.09 1.64 11.45
N ILE A 77 14.43 1.20 10.23
CA ILE A 77 15.07 -0.10 9.99
C ILE A 77 16.44 -0.18 10.69
N LYS A 78 17.12 0.96 10.92
CA LYS A 78 18.37 1.00 11.67
C LYS A 78 18.19 0.71 13.17
N LYS A 79 16.99 0.87 13.71
CA LYS A 79 16.67 0.69 15.14
C LYS A 79 15.75 -0.50 15.44
N ILE A 80 14.92 -0.92 14.48
CA ILE A 80 13.86 -1.92 14.66
C ILE A 80 13.94 -2.97 13.54
N LYS A 81 13.67 -4.24 13.85
CA LYS A 81 13.64 -5.32 12.85
C LYS A 81 12.57 -5.02 11.78
N ALA A 82 12.97 -5.16 10.51
CA ALA A 82 12.10 -4.88 9.37
C ALA A 82 10.76 -5.63 9.44
N SER A 83 10.75 -6.91 9.85
CA SER A 83 9.52 -7.72 9.94
C SER A 83 8.46 -7.13 10.86
N LEU A 84 8.87 -6.49 11.96
CA LEU A 84 7.96 -5.86 12.93
C LEU A 84 7.39 -4.55 12.38
N LEU A 85 8.20 -3.83 11.61
CA LEU A 85 7.82 -2.58 10.96
C LEU A 85 6.82 -2.81 9.81
N TYR A 86 7.06 -3.83 8.99
CA TYR A 86 6.11 -4.27 7.96
C TYR A 86 4.79 -4.76 8.57
N GLY A 87 4.85 -5.61 9.61
CA GLY A 87 3.66 -6.10 10.30
C GLY A 87 2.82 -4.97 10.91
N PHE A 88 3.47 -4.01 11.56
CA PHE A 88 2.81 -2.82 12.10
C PHE A 88 2.14 -1.99 11.01
N GLY A 89 2.84 -1.74 9.89
CA GLY A 89 2.31 -0.99 8.76
C GLY A 89 1.05 -1.63 8.17
N ILE A 90 1.06 -2.96 7.97
CA ILE A 90 -0.10 -3.68 7.43
C ILE A 90 -1.30 -3.57 8.37
N ILE A 91 -1.12 -3.79 9.68
CA ILE A 91 -2.21 -3.67 10.67
C ILE A 91 -2.77 -2.24 10.69
N LEU A 92 -1.90 -1.24 10.74
CA LEU A 92 -2.29 0.16 10.73
C LEU A 92 -3.10 0.50 9.48
N SER A 93 -2.66 0.06 8.30
CA SER A 93 -3.39 0.24 7.04
C SER A 93 -4.78 -0.40 7.07
N THR A 94 -4.90 -1.62 7.59
CA THR A 94 -6.21 -2.30 7.73
C THR A 94 -7.15 -1.53 8.65
N VAL A 95 -6.66 -1.02 9.78
CA VAL A 95 -7.46 -0.23 10.74
C VAL A 95 -7.94 1.08 10.13
N VAL A 96 -7.08 1.78 9.39
CA VAL A 96 -7.44 3.05 8.72
C VAL A 96 -8.50 2.84 7.64
N LEU A 97 -8.36 1.77 6.84
CA LEU A 97 -9.37 1.42 5.82
C LEU A 97 -10.71 1.05 6.46
N MET A 98 -10.67 0.26 7.54
CA MET A 98 -11.86 -0.07 8.31
C MET A 98 -12.55 1.20 8.84
N ALA A 99 -11.77 2.13 9.41
CA ALA A 99 -12.31 3.40 9.88
C ALA A 99 -12.96 4.22 8.76
N MET A 100 -12.30 4.38 7.60
CA MET A 100 -12.89 5.10 6.46
C MET A 100 -14.23 4.50 6.01
N MET A 101 -14.34 3.17 5.96
CA MET A 101 -15.58 2.49 5.59
C MET A 101 -16.68 2.66 6.64
N PHE A 102 -16.36 2.58 7.94
CA PHE A 102 -17.34 2.78 9.02
C PHE A 102 -17.84 4.21 9.10
N PHE A 103 -16.95 5.21 8.99
CA PHE A 103 -17.36 6.62 9.02
C PHE A 103 -18.16 7.01 7.78
N SER A 104 -17.97 6.33 6.64
CA SER A 104 -18.77 6.56 5.44
C SER A 104 -20.16 5.91 5.45
N PHE A 105 -20.49 5.04 6.42
CA PHE A 105 -21.84 4.46 6.58
C PHE A 105 -22.75 5.32 7.48
N VAL A 106 -22.18 6.21 8.29
CA VAL A 106 -22.89 7.04 9.28
C VAL A 106 -23.14 8.48 8.79
N GLY A 107 -22.82 8.78 7.52
CA GLY A 107 -23.02 10.09 6.88
C GLY A 107 -23.97 10.08 5.70
#